data_AF-A0A252A0X3-F1
#
_entry.id   AF-A0A252A0X3-F1
#
_cell.length_a   1.000
_cell.length_b   1.000
_cell.length_c   1.000
_cell.angle_alpha   90.00
_cell.angle_beta   90.00
_cell.angle_gamma   90.00
#
_symmetry.space_group_name_H-M   'P 1'
#
loop_
_entity.id
_entity.type
_entity.pdbx_description
1 polymer ?
#
loop_
_entity_poly.entity_id
_entity_poly.type
_entity_poly.pdbx_seq_one_letter_code
_entity_poly.pdbx_strand_id
1 'polypeptide(L)'
;MAEVILAHEVDMATWRQAARMHIAQATQPDALSWHVLPAEQLFRPDLTLVSRFNMEGVAPLVLPRQFVAFLVLAFQAKDSSRFALFYRLVYRLVYEKHSFASLQNDTDMQTLVALAAAVKQETLRFRAAFSAQLRRGLPTVWQYEPEHYCIEANAKFCRALAPRPWEITTPYRSMKWDGQTLLFGAPSTENQWQPDGQGVWSGYPNTTLVPTYKEVTGAATLDQLRSEAMDCRACALWEPAQRTVFGEGPETARVMFVGEQPGDQEDKLGRPFVGPAGHVFDRALQEVGLKREEVYVTNAVKHFRFTWRGTHRLHQKPEQTHMAACRVWLEAEQRMVRPTLIVMLGATAAQTILKRPITISRERSRLFELEPGVSGLVTVHPSYLLRLQNEADKEREYARFTSDLKMAA
;
A
#
# COMPACT_ATOMS: atom_id res chain seq x y z
N MET A 1 -33.24 -5.43 25.65
CA MET A 1 -32.24 -5.05 24.63
C MET A 1 -31.11 -6.07 24.75
N ALA A 2 -30.76 -6.80 23.70
CA ALA A 2 -29.62 -7.71 23.74
C ALA A 2 -28.33 -6.89 23.64
N GLU A 3 -27.39 -7.20 24.51
CA GLU A 3 -26.13 -6.46 24.63
C GLU A 3 -25.03 -7.17 23.84
N VAL A 4 -24.31 -6.42 23.01
CA VAL A 4 -23.12 -6.90 22.32
C VAL A 4 -21.90 -6.13 22.82
N ILE A 5 -20.94 -6.87 23.39
CA ILE A 5 -19.71 -6.34 23.98
C ILE A 5 -18.54 -6.70 23.07
N LEU A 6 -17.93 -5.67 22.49
CA LEU A 6 -16.74 -5.74 21.64
C LEU A 6 -15.48 -5.64 22.51
N ALA A 7 -14.44 -6.38 22.14
CA ALA A 7 -13.18 -6.35 22.88
C ALA A 7 -12.51 -4.98 22.78
N HIS A 8 -12.54 -4.34 21.60
CA HIS A 8 -11.92 -3.04 21.36
C HIS A 8 -12.61 -2.27 20.24
N GLU A 9 -12.20 -1.00 20.07
CA GLU A 9 -12.78 -0.03 19.13
C GLU A 9 -12.74 -0.46 17.65
N VAL A 10 -11.88 -1.42 17.29
CA VAL A 10 -11.79 -1.92 15.91
C VAL A 10 -11.97 -3.44 15.83
N ASP A 11 -12.71 -4.01 16.78
CA ASP A 11 -13.07 -5.44 16.83
C ASP A 11 -14.14 -5.78 15.78
N MET A 12 -13.72 -5.80 14.53
CA MET A 12 -14.59 -6.09 13.39
C MET A 12 -15.03 -7.56 13.37
N ALA A 13 -14.19 -8.46 13.89
CA ALA A 13 -14.52 -9.89 13.97
C ALA A 13 -15.75 -10.14 14.83
N THR A 14 -15.77 -9.64 16.07
CA THR A 14 -16.90 -9.80 16.99
C THR A 14 -18.13 -9.08 16.47
N TRP A 15 -18.00 -7.84 15.99
CA TRP A 15 -19.13 -7.11 15.41
C TRP A 15 -19.74 -7.86 14.22
N ARG A 16 -18.91 -8.41 13.33
CA ARG A 16 -19.39 -9.16 12.15
C ARG A 16 -20.11 -10.45 12.54
N GLN A 17 -19.63 -11.16 13.57
CA GLN A 17 -20.30 -12.37 14.08
C GLN A 17 -21.66 -12.01 14.69
N ALA A 18 -21.70 -11.00 15.56
CA ALA A 18 -22.92 -10.50 16.18
C ALA A 18 -23.95 -10.07 15.13
N ALA A 19 -23.52 -9.25 14.17
CA ALA A 19 -24.37 -8.76 13.09
C ALA A 19 -24.97 -9.93 12.28
N ARG A 20 -24.16 -10.93 11.91
CA ARG A 20 -24.64 -12.11 11.19
C ARG A 20 -25.68 -12.91 11.98
N MET A 21 -25.39 -13.17 13.26
CA MET A 21 -26.30 -13.92 14.12
C MET A 21 -27.63 -13.19 14.32
N HIS A 22 -27.59 -11.91 14.66
CA HIS A 22 -28.79 -11.11 14.91
C HIS A 22 -29.59 -10.84 13.64
N ILE A 23 -28.92 -10.69 12.49
CA ILE A 23 -29.60 -10.68 11.20
C ILE A 23 -30.29 -12.01 10.97
N ALA A 24 -29.65 -13.17 11.16
CA ALA A 24 -30.32 -14.46 10.97
C ALA A 24 -31.56 -14.66 11.89
N GLN A 25 -31.58 -13.99 13.04
CA GLN A 25 -32.69 -13.99 14.01
C GLN A 25 -33.72 -12.86 13.76
N ALA A 26 -33.57 -12.05 12.71
CA ALA A 26 -34.39 -10.87 12.45
C ALA A 26 -34.50 -9.91 13.65
N THR A 27 -33.42 -9.76 14.43
CA THR A 27 -33.41 -8.86 15.59
C THR A 27 -33.46 -7.40 15.12
N GLN A 28 -34.44 -6.64 15.59
CA GLN A 28 -34.60 -5.23 15.23
C GLN A 28 -33.42 -4.38 15.75
N PRO A 29 -32.99 -3.32 15.03
CA PRO A 29 -31.86 -2.50 15.44
C PRO A 29 -32.00 -1.83 16.81
N ASP A 30 -33.21 -1.42 17.19
CA ASP A 30 -33.54 -0.81 18.49
C ASP A 30 -33.55 -1.82 19.65
N ALA A 31 -33.58 -3.12 19.34
CA ALA A 31 -33.47 -4.19 20.31
C ALA A 31 -32.01 -4.55 20.67
N LEU A 32 -31.01 -3.87 20.09
CA LEU A 32 -29.58 -4.11 20.31
C LEU A 32 -28.86 -2.90 20.91
N SER A 33 -27.95 -3.15 21.86
CA SER A 33 -26.95 -2.19 22.31
C SER A 33 -25.54 -2.69 22.01
N TRP A 34 -24.65 -1.74 21.72
CA TRP A 34 -23.26 -2.01 21.36
C TRP A 34 -22.34 -1.29 22.34
N HIS A 35 -21.45 -2.05 22.98
CA HIS A 35 -20.51 -1.53 23.97
C HIS A 35 -19.10 -2.00 23.62
N VAL A 36 -18.12 -1.16 23.92
CA VAL A 36 -16.70 -1.49 23.81
C VAL A 36 -16.16 -1.59 25.22
N LEU A 37 -15.39 -2.64 25.53
CA LEU A 37 -14.71 -2.74 26.81
C LEU A 37 -13.75 -1.56 27.01
N PRO A 38 -13.67 -0.97 28.23
CA PRO A 38 -12.67 0.04 28.52
C PRO A 38 -11.26 -0.46 28.23
N ALA A 39 -10.38 0.42 27.75
CA ALA A 39 -9.01 0.06 27.39
C ALA A 39 -8.27 -0.63 28.55
N GLU A 40 -8.53 -0.27 29.79
CA GLU A 40 -7.93 -0.90 30.99
C GLU A 40 -8.32 -2.38 31.17
N GLN A 41 -9.49 -2.79 30.64
CA GLN A 41 -10.02 -4.15 30.75
C GLN A 41 -9.63 -5.04 29.56
N LEU A 42 -9.24 -4.43 28.44
CA LEU A 42 -8.75 -5.11 27.24
C LEU A 42 -7.55 -6.04 27.51
N PHE A 43 -6.77 -5.76 28.56
CA PHE A 43 -5.52 -6.45 28.91
C PHE A 43 -5.67 -7.42 30.08
N ARG A 44 -6.90 -7.80 30.46
CA ARG A 44 -7.08 -8.87 31.45
C ARG A 44 -7.16 -10.23 30.72
N PRO A 45 -6.46 -11.27 31.21
CA PRO A 45 -6.49 -12.61 30.59
C PRO A 45 -7.86 -13.30 30.68
N ASP A 46 -8.76 -12.79 31.53
CA ASP A 46 -10.17 -13.14 31.62
C ASP A 46 -10.98 -12.25 30.65
N LEU A 47 -11.38 -12.82 29.52
CA LEU A 47 -12.27 -12.21 28.54
C LEU A 47 -13.64 -12.88 28.57
N THR A 48 -14.15 -13.21 29.76
CA THR A 48 -15.52 -13.73 29.90
C THR A 48 -16.58 -12.69 29.54
N LEU A 49 -16.19 -11.41 29.50
CA LEU A 49 -17.06 -10.27 29.19
C LEU A 49 -17.23 -10.00 27.68
N VAL A 50 -16.34 -10.49 26.81
CA VAL A 50 -16.48 -10.30 25.36
C VAL A 50 -17.55 -11.26 24.82
N SER A 51 -18.47 -10.75 24.01
CA SER A 51 -19.52 -11.58 23.43
C SER A 51 -18.95 -12.67 22.52
N ARG A 52 -19.37 -13.91 22.76
CA ARG A 52 -19.02 -15.07 21.93
C ARG A 52 -20.29 -15.64 21.31
N PHE A 53 -20.22 -15.94 20.02
CA PHE A 53 -21.38 -16.38 19.25
C PHE A 53 -21.13 -17.79 18.69
N ASN A 54 -22.12 -18.67 18.83
CA ASN A 54 -22.12 -19.91 18.05
C ASN A 54 -22.58 -19.59 16.62
N MET A 55 -21.69 -19.79 15.65
CA MET A 55 -21.94 -19.50 14.23
C MET A 55 -22.42 -20.74 13.45
N GLU A 56 -22.61 -21.87 14.12
CA GLU A 56 -23.15 -23.08 13.50
C GLU A 56 -24.55 -22.82 12.92
N GLY A 57 -24.75 -23.17 11.65
CA GLY A 57 -26.00 -22.93 10.93
C GLY A 57 -26.25 -21.47 10.50
N VAL A 58 -25.40 -20.50 10.87
CA VAL A 58 -25.58 -19.09 10.49
C VAL A 58 -25.00 -18.80 9.10
N ALA A 59 -25.87 -18.61 8.12
CA ALA A 59 -25.49 -18.32 6.74
C ALA A 59 -24.61 -17.05 6.59
N PRO A 60 -23.74 -16.97 5.58
CA PRO A 60 -23.04 -15.73 5.22
C PRO A 60 -24.01 -14.66 4.70
N LEU A 61 -23.72 -13.39 4.99
CA LEU A 61 -24.46 -12.27 4.41
C LEU A 61 -23.91 -11.90 3.03
N VAL A 62 -24.79 -11.75 2.06
CA VAL A 62 -24.45 -11.27 0.72
C VAL A 62 -24.77 -9.78 0.65
N LEU A 63 -23.74 -8.94 0.69
CA LEU A 63 -23.88 -7.48 0.70
C LEU A 63 -23.21 -6.86 -0.55
N PRO A 64 -23.70 -5.69 -1.03
CA PRO A 64 -23.05 -4.99 -2.13
C PRO A 64 -21.58 -4.65 -1.83
N ARG A 65 -20.68 -4.92 -2.77
CA ARG A 65 -19.23 -4.71 -2.58
C ARG A 65 -18.88 -3.27 -2.18
N GLN A 66 -19.55 -2.29 -2.78
CA GLN A 66 -19.31 -0.87 -2.49
C GLN A 66 -19.73 -0.50 -1.06
N PHE A 67 -20.85 -1.04 -0.58
CA PHE A 67 -21.29 -0.88 0.81
C PHE A 67 -20.26 -1.44 1.79
N VAL A 68 -19.80 -2.67 1.53
CA VAL A 68 -18.79 -3.32 2.38
C VAL A 68 -17.49 -2.50 2.42
N ALA A 69 -17.07 -1.92 1.29
CA ALA A 69 -15.88 -1.07 1.25
C ALA A 69 -16.01 0.17 2.16
N PHE A 70 -17.16 0.85 2.14
CA PHE A 70 -17.41 1.98 3.05
C PHE A 70 -17.48 1.53 4.51
N LEU A 71 -18.18 0.43 4.80
CA LEU A 71 -18.31 -0.11 6.16
C LEU A 71 -16.95 -0.48 6.75
N VAL A 72 -16.12 -1.24 6.02
CA VAL A 72 -14.77 -1.63 6.47
C VAL A 72 -13.93 -0.41 6.80
N LEU A 73 -14.00 0.64 5.97
CA LEU A 73 -13.24 1.87 6.21
C LEU A 73 -13.80 2.64 7.42
N ALA A 74 -15.10 2.93 7.43
CA ALA A 74 -15.77 3.66 8.50
C ALA A 74 -15.70 2.95 9.86
N PHE A 75 -15.44 1.64 9.91
CA PHE A 75 -15.31 0.88 11.15
C PHE A 75 -14.24 1.45 12.10
N GLN A 76 -13.24 2.11 11.53
CA GLN A 76 -12.15 2.76 12.26
C GLN A 76 -12.51 4.16 12.77
N ALA A 77 -13.70 4.68 12.49
CA ALA A 77 -14.11 6.01 12.95
C ALA A 77 -14.23 6.05 14.48
N LYS A 78 -13.94 7.21 15.08
CA LYS A 78 -14.06 7.41 16.54
C LYS A 78 -15.51 7.51 17.04
N ASP A 79 -16.46 7.70 16.14
CA ASP A 79 -17.89 7.83 16.44
C ASP A 79 -18.43 6.57 17.15
N SER A 80 -18.90 6.71 18.39
CA SER A 80 -19.38 5.57 19.20
C SER A 80 -20.68 4.95 18.70
N SER A 81 -21.48 5.69 17.91
CA SER A 81 -22.75 5.20 17.35
C SER A 81 -22.56 4.35 16.08
N ARG A 82 -21.34 4.31 15.53
CA ARG A 82 -21.03 3.65 14.26
C ARG A 82 -21.46 2.18 14.19
N PHE A 83 -21.33 1.42 15.28
CA PHE A 83 -21.70 0.00 15.30
C PHE A 83 -23.20 -0.21 15.12
N ALA A 84 -24.01 0.61 15.78
CA ALA A 84 -25.47 0.61 15.65
C ALA A 84 -25.89 1.08 14.26
N LEU A 85 -25.26 2.14 13.75
CA LEU A 85 -25.45 2.63 12.37
C LEU A 85 -25.20 1.54 11.33
N PHE A 86 -24.07 0.83 11.43
CA PHE A 86 -23.72 -0.22 10.48
C PHE A 86 -24.71 -1.38 10.54
N TYR A 87 -25.11 -1.81 11.74
CA TYR A 87 -26.08 -2.89 11.89
C TYR A 87 -27.44 -2.50 11.28
N ARG A 88 -27.91 -1.28 11.55
CA ARG A 88 -29.15 -0.76 10.97
C ARG A 88 -29.10 -0.76 9.45
N LEU A 89 -28.01 -0.27 8.84
CA LEU A 89 -27.85 -0.32 7.37
C LEU A 89 -27.86 -1.75 6.82
N VAL A 90 -27.18 -2.69 7.48
CA VAL A 90 -27.20 -4.11 7.08
C VAL A 90 -28.62 -4.68 7.19
N TYR A 91 -29.32 -4.40 8.28
CA TYR A 91 -30.70 -4.84 8.50
C TYR A 91 -31.63 -4.37 7.38
N ARG A 92 -31.55 -3.09 7.01
CA ARG A 92 -32.36 -2.49 5.94
C ARG A 92 -32.06 -3.10 4.56
N LEU A 93 -30.80 -3.39 4.27
CA LEU A 93 -30.40 -4.06 3.03
C LEU A 93 -30.92 -5.51 2.93
N VAL A 94 -30.99 -6.22 4.07
CA VAL A 94 -31.39 -7.64 4.09
C VAL A 94 -32.91 -7.79 4.16
N TYR A 95 -33.58 -7.06 5.05
CA TYR A 95 -35.00 -7.26 5.37
C TYR A 95 -35.93 -6.26 4.68
N GLU A 96 -35.51 -5.00 4.55
CA GLU A 96 -36.36 -3.94 3.97
C GLU A 96 -36.24 -3.86 2.44
N LYS A 97 -35.48 -4.79 1.83
CA LYS A 97 -35.26 -4.88 0.38
C LYS A 97 -34.73 -3.58 -0.25
N HIS A 98 -34.09 -2.72 0.55
CA HIS A 98 -33.39 -1.57 0.02
C HIS A 98 -32.23 -2.03 -0.87
N SER A 99 -32.07 -1.38 -2.02
CA SER A 99 -30.86 -1.51 -2.83
C SER A 99 -29.83 -0.45 -2.40
N PHE A 100 -28.55 -0.71 -2.68
CA PHE A 100 -27.51 0.30 -2.49
C PHE A 100 -27.82 1.62 -3.22
N ALA A 101 -28.42 1.53 -4.41
CA ALA A 101 -28.86 2.70 -5.17
C ALA A 101 -29.98 3.48 -4.45
N SER A 102 -30.94 2.78 -3.85
CA SER A 102 -32.05 3.43 -3.12
C SER A 102 -31.60 4.15 -1.86
N LEU A 103 -30.45 3.78 -1.28
CA LEU A 103 -29.91 4.38 -0.07
C LEU A 103 -28.99 5.58 -0.35
N GLN A 104 -28.75 5.99 -1.59
CA GLN A 104 -27.78 7.06 -1.88
C GLN A 104 -28.14 8.41 -1.25
N ASN A 105 -29.43 8.69 -1.06
CA ASN A 105 -29.92 9.92 -0.42
C ASN A 105 -30.33 9.70 1.05
N ASP A 106 -30.08 8.51 1.59
CA ASP A 106 -30.43 8.15 2.95
C ASP A 106 -29.44 8.75 3.96
N THR A 107 -29.95 9.28 5.08
CA THR A 107 -29.12 9.95 6.09
C THR A 107 -28.09 9.00 6.74
N ASP A 108 -28.45 7.73 6.97
CA ASP A 108 -27.52 6.75 7.53
C ASP A 108 -26.41 6.44 6.53
N MET A 109 -26.76 6.30 5.25
CA MET A 109 -25.78 6.06 4.19
C MET A 109 -24.85 7.27 4.00
N GLN A 110 -25.39 8.49 4.04
CA GLN A 110 -24.58 9.72 4.01
C GLN A 110 -23.62 9.79 5.20
N THR A 111 -24.09 9.42 6.39
CA THR A 111 -23.25 9.34 7.60
C THR A 111 -22.14 8.30 7.42
N LEU A 112 -22.46 7.10 6.92
CA LEU A 112 -21.48 6.07 6.62
C LEU A 112 -20.41 6.55 5.63
N VAL A 113 -20.82 7.21 4.54
CA VAL A 113 -19.89 7.76 3.53
C VAL A 113 -19.02 8.85 4.13
N ALA A 114 -19.57 9.73 4.97
CA ALA A 114 -18.82 10.78 5.64
C ALA A 114 -17.78 10.22 6.62
N LEU A 115 -18.16 9.23 7.44
CA LEU A 115 -17.22 8.53 8.34
C LEU A 115 -16.10 7.83 7.56
N ALA A 116 -16.44 7.15 6.45
CA ALA A 116 -15.45 6.52 5.60
C ALA A 116 -14.48 7.53 4.98
N ALA A 117 -14.98 8.70 4.53
CA ALA A 117 -14.15 9.77 3.99
C ALA A 117 -13.21 10.37 5.05
N ALA A 118 -13.70 10.58 6.29
CA ALA A 118 -12.89 11.07 7.40
C ALA A 118 -11.76 10.09 7.77
N VAL A 119 -12.07 8.78 7.89
CA VAL A 119 -11.06 7.75 8.11
C VAL A 119 -10.05 7.67 6.96
N LYS A 120 -10.50 7.84 5.71
CA LYS A 120 -9.59 7.90 4.56
C LYS A 120 -8.56 9.01 4.73
N GLN A 121 -9.01 10.21 5.10
CA GLN A 121 -8.13 11.36 5.32
C GLN A 121 -7.17 11.11 6.48
N GLU A 122 -7.63 10.56 7.60
CA GLU A 122 -6.76 10.21 8.75
C GLU A 122 -5.72 9.15 8.36
N THR A 123 -6.11 8.14 7.57
CA THR A 123 -5.17 7.14 7.05
C THR A 123 -4.08 7.76 6.19
N LEU A 124 -4.43 8.67 5.27
CA LEU A 124 -3.44 9.36 4.44
C LEU A 124 -2.53 10.28 5.26
N ARG A 125 -3.09 10.99 6.26
CA ARG A 125 -2.36 11.83 7.20
C ARG A 125 -1.35 11.01 8.01
N PHE A 126 -1.77 9.88 8.58
CA PHE A 126 -0.91 8.96 9.30
C PHE A 126 0.24 8.44 8.43
N ARG A 127 -0.06 7.96 7.21
CA ARG A 127 0.95 7.42 6.28
C ARG A 127 1.99 8.49 5.89
N ALA A 128 1.55 9.72 5.63
CA ALA A 128 2.44 10.84 5.34
C ALA A 128 3.32 11.20 6.55
N ALA A 129 2.72 11.28 7.76
CA ALA A 129 3.45 11.58 8.99
C ALA A 129 4.50 10.51 9.32
N PHE A 130 4.15 9.23 9.21
CA PHE A 130 5.08 8.12 9.43
C PHE A 130 6.24 8.16 8.43
N SER A 131 5.95 8.42 7.14
CA SER A 131 6.97 8.53 6.09
C SER A 131 7.95 9.67 6.35
N ALA A 132 7.43 10.83 6.77
CA ALA A 132 8.23 11.99 7.13
C ALA A 132 9.12 11.68 8.35
N GLN A 133 8.59 10.99 9.35
CA GLN A 133 9.35 10.60 10.54
C GLN A 133 10.47 9.62 10.19
N LEU A 134 10.22 8.66 9.29
CA LEU A 134 11.24 7.72 8.82
C LEU A 134 12.43 8.43 8.16
N ARG A 135 12.18 9.44 7.33
CA ARG A 135 13.26 10.23 6.70
C ARG A 135 14.10 11.01 7.71
N ARG A 136 13.50 11.47 8.80
CA ARG A 136 14.19 12.19 9.88
C ARG A 136 14.96 11.26 10.82
N GLY A 137 14.86 9.94 10.61
CA GLY A 137 15.25 8.94 11.60
C GLY A 137 14.08 8.65 12.51
N LEU A 138 13.35 7.57 12.23
CA LEU A 138 12.26 7.10 13.08
C LEU A 138 12.82 6.81 14.49
N PRO A 139 12.32 7.46 15.55
CA PRO A 139 12.71 7.11 16.91
C PRO A 139 12.27 5.68 17.22
N THR A 140 12.88 5.07 18.23
CA THR A 140 12.45 3.75 18.72
C THR A 140 10.98 3.73 19.11
N VAL A 141 10.48 4.84 19.68
CA VAL A 141 9.08 5.06 20.01
C VAL A 141 8.61 6.37 19.37
N TRP A 142 7.55 6.29 18.56
CA TRP A 142 6.90 7.43 17.96
C TRP A 142 5.52 7.64 18.59
N GLN A 143 5.30 8.80 19.22
CA GLN A 143 3.99 9.20 19.73
C GLN A 143 3.19 9.85 18.60
N TYR A 144 1.96 9.37 18.38
CA TYR A 144 1.03 9.91 17.41
C TYR A 144 -0.39 9.95 18.00
N GLU A 145 -1.08 11.07 17.83
CA GLU A 145 -2.44 11.26 18.32
C GLU A 145 -3.42 11.34 17.13
N PRO A 146 -4.07 10.23 16.75
CA PRO A 146 -4.99 10.22 15.63
C PRO A 146 -6.39 10.70 16.03
N GLU A 147 -7.13 11.26 15.06
CA GLU A 147 -8.56 11.54 15.19
C GLU A 147 -9.44 10.27 15.13
N HIS A 148 -8.93 9.20 14.49
CA HIS A 148 -9.63 7.93 14.27
C HIS A 148 -8.72 6.71 14.53
N TYR A 149 -9.29 5.52 14.68
CA TYR A 149 -8.55 4.30 15.04
C TYR A 149 -7.85 3.69 13.82
N CYS A 150 -6.68 4.22 13.44
CA CYS A 150 -6.05 3.90 12.16
C CYS A 150 -4.77 3.04 12.22
N ILE A 151 -4.16 2.78 13.38
CA ILE A 151 -2.79 2.24 13.40
C ILE A 151 -2.75 0.77 12.97
N GLU A 152 -3.75 -0.03 13.33
CA GLU A 152 -3.82 -1.47 13.06
C GLU A 152 -3.94 -1.74 11.57
N ALA A 153 -4.84 -1.03 10.90
CA ALA A 153 -5.03 -1.17 9.47
C ALA A 153 -3.83 -0.65 8.67
N ASN A 154 -2.98 0.19 9.28
CA ASN A 154 -1.74 0.69 8.68
C ASN A 154 -0.49 -0.10 9.11
N ALA A 155 -0.63 -1.19 9.88
CA ALA A 155 0.52 -1.98 10.30
C ALA A 155 1.32 -2.55 9.11
N LYS A 156 0.63 -3.01 8.06
CA LYS A 156 1.27 -3.47 6.81
C LYS A 156 2.09 -2.36 6.15
N PHE A 157 1.56 -1.13 6.16
CA PHE A 157 2.24 0.06 5.64
C PHE A 157 3.53 0.34 6.41
N CYS A 158 3.45 0.43 7.74
CA CYS A 158 4.62 0.71 8.57
C CYS A 158 5.70 -0.37 8.42
N ARG A 159 5.33 -1.65 8.43
CA ARG A 159 6.26 -2.78 8.25
C ARG A 159 6.94 -2.80 6.88
N ALA A 160 6.19 -2.45 5.82
CA ALA A 160 6.73 -2.41 4.47
C ALA A 160 7.76 -1.29 4.29
N LEU A 161 7.54 -0.14 4.94
CA LEU A 161 8.40 1.03 4.80
C LEU A 161 9.59 1.03 5.78
N ALA A 162 9.39 0.50 6.99
CA ALA A 162 10.40 0.44 8.05
C ALA A 162 10.57 -1.01 8.55
N PRO A 163 11.52 -1.78 7.99
CA PRO A 163 11.72 -3.18 8.37
C PRO A 163 12.47 -3.35 9.70
N ARG A 164 13.12 -2.31 10.22
CA ARG A 164 13.81 -2.31 11.52
C ARG A 164 12.80 -2.17 12.67
N PRO A 165 13.15 -2.54 13.91
CA PRO A 165 12.24 -2.40 15.03
C PRO A 165 11.76 -0.97 15.26
N TRP A 166 10.48 -0.81 15.60
CA TRP A 166 9.85 0.47 15.95
C TRP A 166 8.61 0.25 16.81
N GLU A 167 8.20 1.29 17.52
CA GLU A 167 6.98 1.34 18.31
C GLU A 167 6.21 2.62 18.01
N ILE A 168 4.89 2.51 17.91
CA ILE A 168 3.95 3.63 17.75
C ILE A 168 3.02 3.60 18.96
N THR A 169 2.94 4.72 19.67
CA THR A 169 2.07 4.89 20.84
C THR A 169 1.02 5.93 20.53
N THR A 170 -0.23 5.63 20.89
CA THR A 170 -1.40 6.50 20.73
C THR A 170 -2.24 6.47 22.02
N PRO A 171 -3.18 7.42 22.22
CA PRO A 171 -4.00 7.42 23.43
C PRO A 171 -4.89 6.18 23.62
N TYR A 172 -5.25 5.46 22.56
CA TYR A 172 -6.12 4.28 22.66
C TYR A 172 -5.35 2.96 22.63
N ARG A 173 -4.13 2.94 22.06
CA ARG A 173 -3.38 1.70 21.80
C ARG A 173 -1.92 1.95 21.43
N SER A 174 -1.09 0.93 21.63
CA SER A 174 0.29 0.87 21.14
C SER A 174 0.47 -0.25 20.11
N MET A 175 1.31 -0.03 19.12
CA MET A 175 1.67 -0.99 18.06
C MET A 175 3.20 -1.07 17.94
N LYS A 176 3.76 -2.28 17.94
CA LYS A 176 5.20 -2.53 17.91
C LYS A 176 5.57 -3.55 16.83
N TRP A 177 6.65 -3.27 16.12
CA TRP A 177 7.33 -4.24 15.26
C TRP A 177 8.70 -4.51 15.87
N ASP A 178 8.99 -5.76 16.22
CA ASP A 178 10.28 -6.15 16.81
C ASP A 178 11.31 -6.63 15.77
N GLY A 179 10.97 -6.55 14.48
CA GLY A 179 11.77 -7.10 13.37
C GLY A 179 11.28 -8.46 12.88
N GLN A 180 10.42 -9.14 13.63
CA GLN A 180 9.90 -10.48 13.31
C GLN A 180 8.38 -10.57 13.48
N THR A 181 7.87 -10.05 14.60
CA THR A 181 6.48 -10.14 15.02
C THR A 181 5.89 -8.74 15.18
N LEU A 182 4.65 -8.59 14.70
CA LEU A 182 3.83 -7.41 14.97
C LEU A 182 3.07 -7.65 16.28
N LEU A 183 3.18 -6.70 17.19
CA LEU A 183 2.61 -6.77 18.54
C LEU A 183 1.70 -5.57 18.76
N PHE A 184 0.60 -5.79 19.47
CA PHE A 184 -0.25 -4.72 19.98
C PHE A 184 -0.30 -4.74 21.50
N GLY A 185 -0.49 -3.56 22.09
CA GLY A 185 -0.45 -3.36 23.53
C GLY A 185 -1.29 -2.17 23.99
N ALA A 186 -1.35 -2.00 25.30
CA ALA A 186 -2.07 -0.93 25.96
C ALA A 186 -1.47 0.45 25.67
N PRO A 187 -2.24 1.54 25.86
CA PRO A 187 -1.67 2.87 25.94
C PRO A 187 -0.97 3.07 27.31
N SER A 188 0.03 2.26 27.65
CA SER A 188 0.76 2.33 28.94
C SER A 188 2.23 1.89 28.81
N THR A 189 3.04 2.08 29.86
CA THR A 189 4.44 1.63 29.90
C THR A 189 4.60 0.16 30.34
N GLU A 190 3.58 -0.46 30.94
CA GLU A 190 3.56 -1.87 31.35
C GLU A 190 2.80 -2.73 30.33
N ASN A 191 3.24 -2.68 29.07
CA ASN A 191 2.49 -3.31 27.98
C ASN A 191 2.54 -4.83 28.04
N GLN A 192 1.37 -5.44 28.27
CA GLN A 192 1.10 -6.84 27.94
C GLN A 192 1.01 -6.99 26.41
N TRP A 193 2.16 -7.05 25.76
CA TRP A 193 2.26 -7.23 24.32
C TRP A 193 1.66 -8.57 23.89
N GLN A 194 0.83 -8.54 22.87
CA GLN A 194 0.27 -9.74 22.26
C GLN A 194 0.50 -9.72 20.74
N PRO A 195 0.83 -10.86 20.13
CA PRO A 195 0.97 -10.97 18.69
C PRO A 195 -0.31 -10.62 17.93
N ASP A 196 -0.14 -9.96 16.78
CA ASP A 196 -1.21 -9.77 15.80
C ASP A 196 -1.92 -11.10 15.47
N GLY A 197 -3.24 -11.06 15.46
CA GLY A 197 -4.09 -12.23 15.18
C GLY A 197 -4.28 -13.21 16.35
N GLN A 198 -3.73 -12.95 17.54
CA GLN A 198 -3.92 -13.79 18.73
C GLN A 198 -4.75 -13.07 19.80
N GLY A 199 -5.45 -13.82 20.65
CA GLY A 199 -6.19 -13.26 21.81
C GLY A 199 -7.26 -12.24 21.41
N VAL A 200 -7.31 -11.10 22.12
CA VAL A 200 -8.22 -9.97 21.80
C VAL A 200 -7.88 -9.25 20.49
N TRP A 201 -6.79 -9.62 19.82
CA TRP A 201 -6.26 -8.94 18.64
C TRP A 201 -6.67 -9.61 17.33
N SER A 202 -7.67 -10.49 17.38
CA SER A 202 -8.18 -11.15 16.17
C SER A 202 -9.16 -10.24 15.42
N GLY A 203 -8.75 -9.76 14.24
CA GLY A 203 -9.67 -9.31 13.19
C GLY A 203 -10.13 -7.86 13.26
N TYR A 204 -9.18 -6.95 13.03
CA TYR A 204 -9.44 -5.55 12.69
C TYR A 204 -9.65 -5.33 11.18
N PRO A 205 -10.17 -4.16 10.75
CA PRO A 205 -10.41 -3.87 9.35
C PRO A 205 -9.12 -3.83 8.53
N ASN A 206 -9.10 -4.54 7.40
CA ASN A 206 -8.03 -4.38 6.40
C ASN A 206 -8.35 -3.20 5.49
N THR A 207 -7.77 -2.03 5.77
CA THR A 207 -7.95 -0.83 4.95
C THR A 207 -7.17 -0.95 3.65
N THR A 208 -7.89 -1.06 2.52
CA THR A 208 -7.32 -0.83 1.19
C THR A 208 -7.90 0.46 0.64
N LEU A 209 -7.06 1.47 0.43
CA LEU A 209 -7.46 2.72 -0.21
C LEU A 209 -7.13 2.67 -1.70
N VAL A 210 -7.93 1.95 -2.49
CA VAL A 210 -7.71 1.91 -3.94
C VAL A 210 -7.81 3.33 -4.50
N PRO A 211 -6.71 3.90 -5.03
CA PRO A 211 -6.68 5.28 -5.43
C PRO A 211 -7.43 5.49 -6.74
N THR A 212 -8.21 6.56 -6.82
CA THR A 212 -8.82 6.99 -8.07
C THR A 212 -7.82 7.74 -8.94
N TYR A 213 -8.05 7.83 -10.25
CA TYR A 213 -7.22 8.65 -11.14
C TYR A 213 -7.05 10.09 -10.63
N LYS A 214 -8.14 10.70 -10.14
CA LYS A 214 -8.13 12.07 -9.60
C LYS A 214 -7.22 12.21 -8.38
N GLU A 215 -7.17 11.21 -7.52
CA GLU A 215 -6.31 11.20 -6.33
C GLU A 215 -4.85 11.15 -6.74
N VAL A 216 -4.49 10.23 -7.64
CA VAL A 216 -3.11 10.10 -8.14
C VAL A 216 -2.63 11.39 -8.82
N THR A 217 -3.44 11.97 -9.69
CA THR A 217 -3.10 13.22 -10.37
C THR A 217 -3.15 14.44 -9.45
N GLY A 218 -3.96 14.38 -8.39
CA GLY A 218 -4.17 15.44 -7.42
C GLY A 218 -3.21 15.40 -6.23
N ALA A 219 -2.41 14.33 -6.09
CA ALA A 219 -1.41 14.24 -5.04
C ALA A 219 -0.47 15.46 -5.06
N ALA A 220 -0.18 15.99 -3.87
CA ALA A 220 0.59 17.21 -3.66
C ALA A 220 2.07 16.96 -3.33
N THR A 221 2.41 15.76 -2.82
CA THR A 221 3.79 15.38 -2.47
C THR A 221 4.10 13.97 -2.96
N LEU A 222 5.39 13.64 -3.10
CA LEU A 222 5.81 12.29 -3.51
C LEU A 222 5.44 11.23 -2.46
N ASP A 223 5.40 11.60 -1.18
CA ASP A 223 4.96 10.70 -0.10
C ASP A 223 3.50 10.35 -0.18
N GLN A 224 2.65 11.34 -0.47
CA GLN A 224 1.24 11.11 -0.69
C GLN A 224 1.07 10.15 -1.86
N LEU A 225 1.77 10.40 -2.97
CA LEU A 225 1.74 9.56 -4.15
C LEU A 225 2.20 8.11 -3.86
N ARG A 226 3.28 7.95 -3.09
CA ARG A 226 3.77 6.63 -2.62
C ARG A 226 2.73 5.92 -1.76
N SER A 227 2.10 6.65 -0.84
CA SER A 227 1.08 6.12 0.08
C SER A 227 -0.17 5.65 -0.64
N GLU A 228 -0.57 6.36 -1.71
CA GLU A 228 -1.66 5.96 -2.60
C GLU A 228 -1.28 4.75 -3.45
N ALA A 229 -0.07 4.72 -4.00
CA ALA A 229 0.41 3.64 -4.88
C ALA A 229 0.42 2.26 -4.20
N MET A 230 0.58 2.23 -2.89
CA MET A 230 0.60 0.98 -2.12
C MET A 230 -0.66 0.13 -2.24
N ASP A 231 -1.81 0.77 -2.41
CA ASP A 231 -3.11 0.11 -2.51
C ASP A 231 -3.60 0.05 -3.97
N CYS A 232 -2.69 0.29 -4.93
CA CYS A 232 -2.98 0.30 -6.35
C CYS A 232 -3.53 -1.05 -6.81
N ARG A 233 -4.73 -1.01 -7.43
CA ARG A 233 -5.36 -2.15 -8.10
C ARG A 233 -5.68 -1.88 -9.57
N ALA A 234 -4.94 -0.97 -10.20
CA ALA A 234 -5.22 -0.48 -11.55
C ALA A 234 -5.10 -1.54 -12.67
N CYS A 235 -4.39 -2.65 -12.44
CA CYS A 235 -4.30 -3.76 -13.39
C CYS A 235 -4.13 -5.11 -12.67
N ALA A 236 -4.34 -6.22 -13.36
CA ALA A 236 -4.34 -7.57 -12.79
C ALA A 236 -3.04 -7.98 -12.06
N LEU A 237 -1.94 -7.26 -12.22
CA LEU A 237 -0.67 -7.56 -11.56
C LEU A 237 -0.68 -7.33 -10.04
N TRP A 238 -1.62 -6.54 -9.50
CA TRP A 238 -1.71 -6.30 -8.05
C TRP A 238 -1.97 -7.60 -7.27
N GLU A 239 -2.68 -8.55 -7.87
CA GLU A 239 -3.18 -9.76 -7.21
C GLU A 239 -2.08 -10.81 -6.96
N PRO A 240 -1.27 -11.22 -7.96
CA PRO A 240 -0.19 -12.18 -7.73
C PRO A 240 1.09 -11.56 -7.13
N ALA A 241 1.29 -10.25 -7.27
CA ALA A 241 2.44 -9.56 -6.69
C ALA A 241 2.34 -9.46 -5.17
N GLN A 242 3.47 -9.42 -4.46
CA GLN A 242 3.46 -9.32 -3.01
C GLN A 242 3.13 -7.90 -2.54
N ARG A 243 3.61 -6.88 -3.29
CA ARG A 243 3.37 -5.46 -3.01
C ARG A 243 3.70 -4.58 -4.21
N THR A 244 3.21 -3.35 -4.18
CA THR A 244 3.69 -2.28 -5.07
C THR A 244 5.16 -1.97 -4.76
N VAL A 245 5.98 -1.85 -5.80
CA VAL A 245 7.33 -1.27 -5.73
C VAL A 245 7.31 0.09 -6.40
N PHE A 246 7.23 1.13 -5.57
CA PHE A 246 7.25 2.52 -6.01
C PHE A 246 8.70 2.98 -6.30
N GLY A 247 8.87 4.17 -6.89
CA GLY A 247 10.20 4.74 -7.08
C GLY A 247 10.89 5.15 -5.78
N GLU A 248 12.20 5.36 -5.83
CA GLU A 248 13.03 5.76 -4.69
C GLU A 248 14.05 6.81 -5.13
N GLY A 249 14.27 7.84 -4.31
CA GLY A 249 15.17 8.95 -4.55
C GLY A 249 14.59 10.28 -4.08
N PRO A 250 15.37 11.37 -4.11
CA PRO A 250 14.91 12.68 -3.68
C PRO A 250 13.96 13.31 -4.72
N GLU A 251 13.02 14.15 -4.27
CA GLU A 251 12.17 14.97 -5.15
C GLU A 251 13.00 15.98 -5.97
N THR A 252 14.23 16.28 -5.54
CA THR A 252 15.17 17.19 -6.22
C THR A 252 16.07 16.50 -7.24
N ALA A 253 15.87 15.20 -7.50
CA ALA A 253 16.71 14.45 -8.42
C ALA A 253 16.66 15.02 -9.84
N ARG A 254 17.81 15.44 -10.37
CA ARG A 254 17.92 15.93 -11.75
C ARG A 254 17.88 14.83 -12.80
N VAL A 255 18.22 13.61 -12.41
CA VAL A 255 18.25 12.41 -13.26
C VAL A 255 17.25 11.40 -12.72
N MET A 256 16.35 10.94 -13.58
CA MET A 256 15.42 9.87 -13.30
C MET A 256 15.78 8.64 -14.15
N PHE A 257 16.02 7.50 -13.50
CA PHE A 257 16.19 6.20 -14.15
C PHE A 257 14.87 5.42 -14.13
N VAL A 258 14.45 4.92 -15.29
CA VAL A 258 13.21 4.16 -15.43
C VAL A 258 13.52 2.78 -15.99
N GLY A 259 13.26 1.75 -15.18
CA GLY A 259 13.33 0.34 -15.57
C GLY A 259 12.01 -0.21 -16.11
N GLU A 260 11.96 -1.53 -16.32
CA GLU A 260 10.78 -2.23 -16.85
C GLU A 260 9.70 -2.43 -15.78
N GLN A 261 10.00 -3.27 -14.78
CA GLN A 261 9.12 -3.66 -13.69
C GLN A 261 9.99 -4.19 -12.53
N PRO A 262 9.41 -4.41 -11.34
CA PRO A 262 10.13 -5.02 -10.23
C PRO A 262 10.46 -6.50 -10.53
N GLY A 263 11.58 -7.00 -10.01
CA GLY A 263 11.91 -8.42 -10.01
C GLY A 263 11.50 -9.12 -8.71
N ASP A 264 11.96 -10.36 -8.53
CA ASP A 264 11.64 -11.20 -7.38
C ASP A 264 12.07 -10.57 -6.04
N GLN A 265 13.27 -9.99 -5.99
CA GLN A 265 13.80 -9.38 -4.77
C GLN A 265 13.15 -8.03 -4.50
N GLU A 266 12.95 -7.23 -5.55
CA GLU A 266 12.26 -5.94 -5.47
C GLU A 266 10.83 -6.12 -4.92
N ASP A 267 10.07 -7.11 -5.41
CA ASP A 267 8.71 -7.40 -4.93
C ASP A 267 8.67 -7.87 -3.47
N LYS A 268 9.68 -8.63 -3.03
CA LYS A 268 9.80 -9.03 -1.61
C LYS A 268 10.13 -7.85 -0.70
N LEU A 269 11.04 -6.99 -1.14
CA LEU A 269 11.62 -5.92 -0.34
C LEU A 269 10.89 -4.58 -0.46
N GLY A 270 10.10 -4.37 -1.51
CA GLY A 270 9.38 -3.12 -1.78
C GLY A 270 10.24 -1.99 -2.33
N ARG A 271 11.46 -2.28 -2.81
CA ARG A 271 12.43 -1.28 -3.26
C ARG A 271 12.90 -1.54 -4.69
N PRO A 272 13.08 -0.51 -5.54
CA PRO A 272 13.47 -0.69 -6.93
C PRO A 272 14.98 -0.94 -7.06
N PHE A 273 15.37 -1.86 -7.95
CA PHE A 273 16.77 -2.17 -8.28
C PHE A 273 17.59 -2.65 -7.07
N VAL A 274 17.08 -3.64 -6.32
CA VAL A 274 17.80 -4.25 -5.19
C VAL A 274 18.28 -5.68 -5.47
N GLY A 275 17.84 -6.29 -6.58
CA GLY A 275 18.29 -7.60 -7.02
C GLY A 275 19.59 -7.57 -7.86
N PRO A 276 19.94 -8.68 -8.54
CA PRO A 276 21.20 -8.80 -9.29
C PRO A 276 21.40 -7.71 -10.35
N ALA A 277 20.33 -7.33 -11.07
CA ALA A 277 20.38 -6.24 -12.05
C ALA A 277 20.59 -4.87 -11.38
N GLY A 278 20.05 -4.70 -10.16
CA GLY A 278 20.29 -3.54 -9.31
C GLY A 278 21.75 -3.40 -8.91
N HIS A 279 22.41 -4.49 -8.50
CA HIS A 279 23.84 -4.46 -8.17
C HIS A 279 24.74 -4.09 -9.36
N VAL A 280 24.39 -4.51 -10.58
CA VAL A 280 25.08 -4.08 -11.80
C VAL A 280 24.86 -2.59 -12.05
N PHE A 281 23.63 -2.12 -11.86
CA PHE A 281 23.27 -0.71 -11.98
C PHE A 281 24.02 0.17 -10.97
N ASP A 282 23.99 -0.19 -9.68
CA ASP A 282 24.62 0.58 -8.61
C ASP A 282 26.15 0.64 -8.79
N ARG A 283 26.78 -0.46 -9.23
CA ARG A 283 28.21 -0.47 -9.59
C ARG A 283 28.52 0.50 -10.72
N ALA A 284 27.71 0.47 -11.78
CA ALA A 284 27.89 1.34 -12.93
C ALA A 284 27.68 2.83 -12.56
N LEU A 285 26.71 3.14 -11.68
CA LEU A 285 26.53 4.50 -11.14
C LEU A 285 27.78 4.96 -10.38
N GLN A 286 28.30 4.12 -9.49
CA GLN A 286 29.50 4.43 -8.70
C GLN A 286 30.71 4.70 -9.60
N GLU A 287 30.90 3.89 -10.65
CA GLU A 287 32.00 4.06 -11.62
C GLU A 287 31.93 5.38 -12.40
N VAL A 288 30.74 5.88 -12.69
CA VAL A 288 30.55 7.16 -13.39
C VAL A 288 30.44 8.36 -12.45
N GLY A 289 30.57 8.14 -11.13
CA GLY A 289 30.53 9.20 -10.12
C GLY A 289 29.12 9.68 -9.75
N LEU A 290 28.06 8.95 -10.13
CA LEU A 290 26.69 9.22 -9.72
C LEU A 290 26.39 8.51 -8.40
N LYS A 291 25.85 9.24 -7.41
CA LYS A 291 25.42 8.64 -6.14
C LYS A 291 23.95 8.21 -6.21
N ARG A 292 23.67 7.03 -5.66
CA ARG A 292 22.32 6.45 -5.67
C ARG A 292 21.28 7.34 -4.97
N GLU A 293 21.70 8.04 -3.93
CA GLU A 293 20.90 8.97 -3.12
C GLU A 293 20.64 10.32 -3.80
N GLU A 294 21.32 10.63 -4.92
CA GLU A 294 21.16 11.89 -5.66
C GLU A 294 20.24 11.74 -6.89
N VAL A 295 19.87 10.50 -7.23
CA VAL A 295 19.06 10.16 -8.41
C VAL A 295 17.71 9.56 -8.02
N TYR A 296 16.73 9.66 -8.91
CA TYR A 296 15.43 9.01 -8.72
C TYR A 296 15.34 7.75 -9.57
N VAL A 297 15.02 6.61 -8.98
CA VAL A 297 14.98 5.33 -9.69
C VAL A 297 13.61 4.70 -9.52
N THR A 298 13.00 4.33 -10.64
CA THR A 298 11.65 3.75 -10.67
C THR A 298 11.48 2.78 -11.83
N ASN A 299 10.29 2.21 -12.00
CA ASN A 299 9.94 1.31 -13.09
C ASN A 299 8.69 1.77 -13.85
N ALA A 300 8.57 1.42 -15.12
CA ALA A 300 7.37 1.70 -15.91
C ALA A 300 6.12 1.02 -15.33
N VAL A 301 6.26 -0.20 -14.80
CA VAL A 301 5.21 -0.94 -14.10
C VAL A 301 5.61 -1.13 -12.64
N LYS A 302 4.65 -1.00 -11.70
CA LYS A 302 4.92 -1.03 -10.25
C LYS A 302 4.72 -2.38 -9.55
N HIS A 303 4.23 -3.39 -10.27
CA HIS A 303 3.97 -4.74 -9.74
C HIS A 303 4.75 -5.77 -10.55
N PHE A 304 5.27 -6.80 -9.87
CA PHE A 304 6.06 -7.84 -10.52
C PHE A 304 5.17 -8.81 -11.29
N ARG A 305 5.36 -8.90 -12.62
CA ARG A 305 4.75 -9.93 -13.44
C ARG A 305 5.66 -11.17 -13.50
N PHE A 306 5.12 -12.32 -13.11
CA PHE A 306 5.85 -13.59 -13.14
C PHE A 306 4.93 -14.79 -13.39
N THR A 307 5.54 -15.93 -13.70
CA THR A 307 4.92 -17.26 -13.62
C THR A 307 5.68 -18.13 -12.64
N TRP A 308 5.01 -19.14 -12.07
CA TRP A 308 5.66 -20.12 -11.22
C TRP A 308 6.36 -21.21 -12.05
N ARG A 309 7.59 -21.54 -11.68
CA ARG A 309 8.30 -22.74 -12.14
C ARG A 309 8.84 -23.46 -10.90
N GLY A 310 8.11 -24.48 -10.45
CA GLY A 310 8.34 -25.06 -9.13
C GLY A 310 8.16 -24.00 -8.04
N THR A 311 9.17 -23.82 -7.20
CA THR A 311 9.19 -22.80 -6.13
C THR A 311 9.72 -21.43 -6.59
N HIS A 312 10.15 -21.30 -7.84
CA HIS A 312 10.75 -20.06 -8.36
C HIS A 312 9.74 -19.21 -9.11
N ARG A 313 9.83 -17.89 -8.90
CA ARG A 313 9.06 -16.88 -9.65
C ARG A 313 9.86 -16.44 -10.87
N LEU A 314 9.43 -16.89 -12.04
CA LEU A 314 10.07 -16.60 -13.32
C LEU A 314 9.49 -15.30 -13.90
N HIS A 315 10.35 -14.29 -14.05
CA HIS A 315 9.98 -13.00 -14.60
C HIS A 315 9.33 -13.10 -16.00
N GLN A 316 8.21 -12.41 -16.19
CA GLN A 316 7.55 -12.22 -17.48
C GLN A 316 7.49 -10.75 -17.85
N LYS A 317 7.83 -10.39 -19.10
CA LYS A 317 7.74 -9.00 -19.57
C LYS A 317 6.31 -8.46 -19.39
N PRO A 318 6.07 -7.22 -18.92
CA PRO A 318 4.71 -6.68 -18.84
C PRO A 318 4.09 -6.47 -20.23
N GLU A 319 2.76 -6.53 -20.30
CA GLU A 319 1.97 -6.27 -21.51
C GLU A 319 1.66 -4.79 -21.69
N GLN A 320 1.20 -4.42 -22.89
CA GLN A 320 0.79 -3.04 -23.19
C GLN A 320 -0.34 -2.55 -22.28
N THR A 321 -1.26 -3.43 -21.90
CA THR A 321 -2.34 -3.14 -20.95
C THR A 321 -1.79 -2.80 -19.55
N HIS A 322 -0.77 -3.53 -19.08
CA HIS A 322 -0.09 -3.23 -17.82
C HIS A 322 0.64 -1.89 -17.88
N MET A 323 1.39 -1.63 -18.96
CA MET A 323 2.08 -0.35 -19.17
C MET A 323 1.08 0.82 -19.18
N ALA A 324 -0.03 0.69 -19.93
CA ALA A 324 -1.05 1.72 -20.03
C ALA A 324 -1.72 2.01 -18.68
N ALA A 325 -2.08 0.97 -17.92
CA ALA A 325 -2.71 1.12 -16.61
C ALA A 325 -1.77 1.72 -15.55
N CYS A 326 -0.47 1.40 -15.61
CA CYS A 326 0.51 1.90 -14.65
C CYS A 326 1.05 3.29 -14.97
N ARG A 327 0.83 3.79 -16.20
CA ARG A 327 1.39 5.06 -16.69
C ARG A 327 1.06 6.26 -15.80
N VAL A 328 -0.14 6.29 -15.21
CA VAL A 328 -0.55 7.37 -14.28
C VAL A 328 0.43 7.57 -13.13
N TRP A 329 1.04 6.48 -12.63
CA TRP A 329 2.03 6.55 -11.55
C TRP A 329 3.35 7.14 -12.03
N LEU A 330 3.83 6.70 -13.21
CA LEU A 330 5.08 7.19 -13.77
C LEU A 330 4.97 8.68 -14.15
N GLU A 331 3.86 9.08 -14.78
CA GLU A 331 3.58 10.49 -15.11
C GLU A 331 3.48 11.34 -13.84
N ALA A 332 2.86 10.82 -12.77
CA ALA A 332 2.82 11.51 -11.48
C ALA A 332 4.20 11.61 -10.81
N GLU A 333 5.05 10.59 -10.88
CA GLU A 333 6.44 10.68 -10.39
C GLU A 333 7.25 11.71 -11.18
N GLN A 334 7.14 11.74 -12.52
CA GLN A 334 7.81 12.73 -13.37
C GLN A 334 7.36 14.16 -13.02
N ARG A 335 6.07 14.37 -12.78
CA ARG A 335 5.51 15.66 -12.34
C ARG A 335 6.06 16.13 -10.99
N MET A 336 6.27 15.18 -10.06
CA MET A 336 6.78 15.48 -8.71
C MET A 336 8.27 15.74 -8.71
N VAL A 337 9.05 14.89 -9.37
CA VAL A 337 10.52 14.95 -9.39
C VAL A 337 11.04 16.01 -10.35
N ARG A 338 10.31 16.29 -11.44
CA ARG A 338 10.69 17.23 -12.51
C ARG A 338 12.16 17.05 -12.97
N PRO A 339 12.56 15.83 -13.38
CA PRO A 339 13.93 15.56 -13.78
C PRO A 339 14.28 16.34 -15.06
N THR A 340 15.54 16.80 -15.16
CA THR A 340 16.08 17.40 -16.40
C THR A 340 16.55 16.34 -17.39
N LEU A 341 16.76 15.09 -16.92
CA LEU A 341 17.15 13.95 -17.74
C LEU A 341 16.39 12.69 -17.31
N ILE A 342 15.78 11.99 -18.26
CA ILE A 342 15.17 10.68 -18.06
C ILE A 342 15.95 9.61 -18.81
N VAL A 343 16.53 8.66 -18.07
CA VAL A 343 17.27 7.52 -18.61
C VAL A 343 16.36 6.29 -18.63
N MET A 344 16.04 5.83 -19.84
CA MET A 344 15.18 4.69 -20.12
C MET A 344 16.01 3.41 -20.23
N LEU A 345 15.95 2.58 -19.18
CA LEU A 345 16.68 1.32 -19.08
C LEU A 345 15.89 0.20 -19.80
N GLY A 346 16.20 -0.01 -21.07
CA GLY A 346 15.61 -1.06 -21.90
C GLY A 346 14.30 -0.65 -22.60
N ALA A 347 13.81 -1.58 -23.43
CA ALA A 347 12.77 -1.28 -24.41
C ALA A 347 11.42 -0.92 -23.77
N THR A 348 11.06 -1.55 -22.66
CA THR A 348 9.78 -1.33 -21.99
C THR A 348 9.68 0.06 -21.36
N ALA A 349 10.74 0.51 -20.69
CA ALA A 349 10.83 1.87 -20.15
C ALA A 349 10.73 2.90 -21.28
N ALA A 350 11.53 2.70 -22.34
CA ALA A 350 11.54 3.59 -23.49
C ALA A 350 10.19 3.63 -24.20
N GLN A 351 9.55 2.49 -24.44
CA GLN A 351 8.22 2.41 -25.05
C GLN A 351 7.14 3.10 -24.20
N THR A 352 7.21 2.99 -22.88
CA THR A 352 6.23 3.60 -21.97
C THR A 352 6.32 5.13 -22.00
N ILE A 353 7.55 5.67 -21.97
CA ILE A 353 7.80 7.11 -21.96
C ILE A 353 7.58 7.72 -23.35
N LEU A 354 8.16 7.11 -24.39
CA LEU A 354 8.11 7.63 -25.77
C LEU A 354 6.80 7.31 -26.50
N LYS A 355 5.94 6.48 -25.90
CA LYS A 355 4.61 6.11 -26.43
C LYS A 355 4.68 5.54 -27.87
N ARG A 356 5.80 4.92 -28.24
CA ARG A 356 6.05 4.27 -29.55
C ARG A 356 6.92 3.02 -29.41
N PRO A 357 6.90 2.07 -30.36
CA PRO A 357 7.83 0.94 -30.37
C PRO A 357 9.30 1.39 -30.44
N ILE A 358 10.18 0.71 -29.72
CA ILE A 358 11.60 1.07 -29.59
C ILE A 358 12.49 -0.12 -29.97
N THR A 359 13.53 0.17 -30.76
CA THR A 359 14.63 -0.77 -31.04
C THR A 359 15.90 -0.25 -30.35
N ILE A 360 16.31 -0.91 -29.26
CA ILE A 360 17.40 -0.43 -28.40
C ILE A 360 18.70 -0.21 -29.16
N SER A 361 19.08 -1.11 -30.06
CA SER A 361 20.33 -1.00 -30.83
C SER A 361 20.40 0.25 -31.73
N ARG A 362 19.25 0.83 -32.11
CA ARG A 362 19.18 2.03 -32.96
C ARG A 362 19.06 3.33 -32.17
N GLU A 363 18.49 3.27 -30.97
CA GLU A 363 18.06 4.44 -30.21
C GLU A 363 18.97 4.73 -29.00
N ARG A 364 19.81 3.76 -28.59
CA ARG A 364 20.69 3.95 -27.43
C ARG A 364 21.86 4.89 -27.70
N SER A 365 22.48 5.38 -26.63
CA SER A 365 23.74 6.14 -26.68
C SER A 365 23.63 7.52 -27.34
N ARG A 366 22.44 8.14 -27.30
CA ARG A 366 22.19 9.48 -27.81
C ARG A 366 21.25 10.23 -26.88
N LEU A 367 21.62 11.46 -26.55
CA LEU A 367 20.69 12.41 -25.93
C LEU A 367 19.77 12.99 -26.99
N PHE A 368 18.50 13.10 -26.66
CA PHE A 368 17.48 13.76 -27.47
C PHE A 368 16.55 14.55 -26.57
N GLU A 369 15.89 15.56 -27.14
CA GLU A 369 14.87 16.32 -26.42
C GLU A 369 13.60 15.47 -26.30
N LEU A 370 13.16 15.21 -25.07
CA LEU A 370 11.93 14.47 -24.78
C LEU A 370 10.74 15.42 -24.70
N GLU A 371 10.92 16.51 -23.95
CA GLU A 371 10.00 17.64 -23.79
C GLU A 371 10.86 18.92 -23.64
N PRO A 372 10.30 20.12 -23.81
CA PRO A 372 11.05 21.37 -23.63
C PRO A 372 11.79 21.41 -22.29
N GLY A 373 13.12 21.39 -22.34
CA GLY A 373 13.99 21.39 -21.15
C GLY A 373 14.21 20.04 -20.45
N VAL A 374 13.65 18.94 -20.98
CA VAL A 374 13.84 17.58 -20.49
C VAL A 374 14.52 16.73 -21.56
N SER A 375 15.71 16.21 -21.25
CA SER A 375 16.42 15.29 -22.14
C SER A 375 16.01 13.84 -21.88
N GLY A 376 16.03 13.02 -22.93
CA GLY A 376 15.89 11.59 -22.90
C GLY A 376 17.18 10.88 -23.28
N LEU A 377 17.46 9.75 -22.63
CA LEU A 377 18.53 8.83 -23.00
C LEU A 377 17.99 7.40 -22.96
N VAL A 378 18.15 6.64 -24.05
CA VAL A 378 17.86 5.20 -24.06
C VAL A 378 19.15 4.42 -23.84
N THR A 379 19.10 3.36 -23.03
CA THR A 379 20.19 2.38 -22.92
C THR A 379 19.64 0.97 -22.69
N VAL A 380 20.52 -0.03 -22.58
CA VAL A 380 20.14 -1.40 -22.26
C VAL A 380 19.69 -1.52 -20.80
N HIS A 381 18.77 -2.44 -20.53
CA HIS A 381 18.44 -2.77 -19.14
C HIS A 381 19.58 -3.60 -18.51
N PRO A 382 20.00 -3.36 -17.26
CA PRO A 382 21.11 -4.09 -16.63
C PRO A 382 20.94 -5.62 -16.61
N SER A 383 19.69 -6.12 -16.56
CA SER A 383 19.41 -7.55 -16.64
C SER A 383 19.81 -8.20 -17.97
N TYR A 384 19.94 -7.43 -19.05
CA TYR A 384 20.48 -7.92 -20.33
C TYR A 384 21.94 -8.34 -20.18
N LEU A 385 22.73 -7.56 -19.45
CA LEU A 385 24.15 -7.83 -19.19
C LEU A 385 24.36 -9.16 -18.44
N LEU A 386 23.42 -9.50 -17.54
CA LEU A 386 23.43 -10.76 -16.79
C LEU A 386 23.06 -11.99 -17.62
N ARG A 387 22.47 -11.82 -18.81
CA ARG A 387 22.07 -12.91 -19.69
C ARG A 387 23.13 -13.27 -20.73
N LEU A 388 24.14 -12.42 -20.90
CA LEU A 388 25.26 -12.66 -21.80
C LEU A 388 26.09 -13.83 -21.27
N GLN A 389 26.37 -14.80 -22.13
CA GLN A 389 27.12 -16.02 -21.78
C GLN A 389 28.63 -15.85 -21.96
N ASN A 390 29.04 -14.99 -22.89
CA ASN A 390 30.45 -14.73 -23.19
C ASN A 390 30.94 -13.54 -22.36
N GLU A 391 32.04 -13.71 -21.63
CA GLU A 391 32.61 -12.66 -20.78
C GLU A 391 33.13 -11.46 -21.60
N ALA A 392 33.72 -11.66 -22.78
CA ALA A 392 34.16 -10.56 -23.65
C ALA A 392 32.97 -9.72 -24.17
N ASP A 393 31.84 -10.36 -24.46
CA ASP A 393 30.62 -9.65 -24.85
C ASP A 393 30.04 -8.86 -23.67
N LYS A 394 30.07 -9.45 -22.48
CA LYS A 394 29.60 -8.83 -21.24
C LYS A 394 30.45 -7.63 -20.83
N GLU A 395 31.77 -7.73 -20.90
CA GLU A 395 32.68 -6.61 -20.67
C GLU A 395 32.43 -5.48 -21.67
N ARG A 396 32.32 -5.81 -22.97
CA ARG A 396 32.05 -4.83 -24.02
C ARG A 396 30.71 -4.12 -23.82
N GLU A 397 29.64 -4.86 -23.55
CA GLU A 397 28.32 -4.27 -23.34
C GLU A 397 28.22 -3.52 -22.00
N TYR A 398 28.94 -3.95 -20.96
CA TYR A 398 29.05 -3.20 -19.71
C TYR A 398 29.78 -1.87 -19.94
N ALA A 399 30.89 -1.85 -20.69
CA ALA A 399 31.60 -0.62 -21.03
C ALA A 399 30.73 0.36 -21.84
N ARG A 400 29.89 -0.15 -22.75
CA ARG A 400 28.90 0.69 -23.45
C ARG A 400 27.83 1.21 -22.51
N PHE A 401 27.36 0.37 -21.59
CA PHE A 401 26.37 0.77 -20.58
C PHE A 401 26.92 1.87 -19.67
N THR A 402 28.14 1.75 -19.15
CA THR A 402 28.78 2.79 -18.35
C THR A 402 29.05 4.06 -19.16
N SER A 403 29.43 3.95 -20.44
CA SER A 403 29.54 5.10 -21.34
C SER A 403 28.21 5.84 -21.51
N ASP A 404 27.10 5.12 -21.61
CA ASP A 404 25.76 5.72 -21.68
C ASP A 404 25.45 6.46 -20.35
N LEU A 405 25.69 5.81 -19.19
CA LEU A 405 25.46 6.43 -17.88
C LEU A 405 26.34 7.65 -17.63
N LYS A 406 27.54 7.71 -18.21
CA LYS A 406 28.42 8.87 -18.13
C LYS A 406 27.83 10.10 -18.82
N MET A 407 26.92 9.93 -19.77
CA MET A 407 26.16 11.06 -20.35
C MET A 407 25.10 11.62 -19.39
N ALA A 408 24.81 10.89 -18.30
CA ALA A 408 23.86 11.29 -17.26
C ALA A 408 24.55 11.86 -16.00
N ALA A 409 25.87 11.69 -15.87
CA ALA A 409 26.70 12.29 -14.84
C ALA A 409 27.08 13.72 -15.24
#